data_AF-W2XXT2-F1
#
_entry.id   AF-W2XXT2-F1
#
_cell.length_a   1.000
_cell.length_b   1.000
_cell.length_c   1.000
_cell.angle_alpha   90.00
_cell.angle_beta   90.00
_cell.angle_gamma   90.00
#
_symmetry.space_group_name_H-M   'P 1'
#
loop_
_entity.id
_entity.type
_entity.pdbx_description
1 polymer ?
#
loop_
_entity_poly.entity_id
_entity_poly.type
_entity_poly.pdbx_seq_one_letter_code
_entity_poly.pdbx_strand_id
1 'polypeptide(L)'
;MKQFVTTLEILAREYVVQRNAVIAGIAVPPVRSGFVLPKAPRLPNVTDIEDSTSSSDSDNHVVDEEADSERYSTDMSPTSEENNDEDAIYEQDNSFEYEGDVW
;
A
#
# COMPACT_ATOMS: atom_id res chain seq x y z
N MET A 1 -12.89 -22.38 10.04
CA MET A 1 -12.15 -22.18 8.76
C MET A 1 -12.98 -22.43 7.52
N LYS A 2 -13.76 -23.52 7.40
CA LYS A 2 -14.54 -23.83 6.17
C LYS A 2 -15.46 -22.69 5.69
N GLN A 3 -16.21 -22.07 6.60
CA GLN A 3 -17.12 -20.98 6.28
C GLN A 3 -16.40 -19.76 5.67
N PHE A 4 -15.22 -19.41 6.19
CA PHE A 4 -14.41 -18.31 5.68
C PHE A 4 -13.95 -18.54 4.23
N VAL A 5 -13.45 -19.75 3.96
CA VAL A 5 -13.02 -20.15 2.62
C VAL A 5 -14.20 -20.09 1.65
N THR A 6 -15.36 -20.62 2.04
CA THR A 6 -16.56 -20.59 1.19
C THR A 6 -17.06 -19.18 0.93
N THR A 7 -17.02 -18.28 1.92
CA THR A 7 -17.43 -16.88 1.71
C THR A 7 -16.49 -16.15 0.77
N LEU A 8 -15.18 -16.43 0.86
CA LEU A 8 -14.18 -15.80 0.01
C LEU A 8 -14.32 -16.28 -1.44
N GLU A 9 -14.59 -17.58 -1.63
CA GLU A 9 -14.88 -18.15 -2.94
C GLU A 9 -16.11 -17.52 -3.60
N ILE A 10 -17.22 -17.37 -2.85
CA ILE A 10 -18.44 -16.73 -3.35
C ILE A 10 -18.13 -15.29 -3.79
N LEU A 11 -17.43 -14.54 -2.95
CA LEU A 11 -17.06 -13.15 -3.23
C LEU A 11 -16.16 -13.04 -4.48
N ALA A 12 -15.19 -13.95 -4.63
CA ALA A 12 -14.30 -13.97 -5.77
C ALA A 12 -15.05 -14.24 -7.09
N ARG A 13 -15.97 -15.21 -7.09
CA ARG A 13 -16.82 -15.52 -8.26
C ARG A 13 -17.69 -14.31 -8.64
N GLU A 14 -18.32 -13.68 -7.65
CA GLU A 14 -19.15 -12.50 -7.87
C GLU A 14 -18.33 -11.33 -8.45
N TYR A 15 -17.14 -11.08 -7.89
CA TYR A 15 -16.24 -10.03 -8.37
C TYR A 15 -15.86 -10.21 -9.84
N VAL A 16 -15.53 -11.42 -10.28
CA VAL A 16 -15.16 -11.69 -11.68
C VAL A 16 -16.33 -11.39 -12.62
N VAL A 17 -17.54 -11.80 -12.25
CA VAL A 17 -18.76 -11.53 -13.05
C VAL A 17 -19.01 -10.02 -13.16
N GLN A 18 -18.96 -9.29 -12.05
CA GLN A 18 -19.16 -7.85 -12.03
C GLN A 18 -18.08 -7.10 -12.82
N ARG A 19 -16.81 -7.48 -12.65
CA ARG A 19 -15.68 -6.92 -13.38
C ARG A 19 -15.86 -7.08 -14.89
N ASN A 20 -16.22 -8.29 -15.35
CA ASN A 20 -16.42 -8.55 -16.77
C ASN A 20 -17.60 -7.77 -17.33
N ALA A 21 -18.68 -7.61 -16.57
CA ALA A 21 -19.82 -6.79 -16.98
C ALA A 21 -19.46 -5.31 -17.12
N VAL A 22 -18.60 -4.78 -16.25
CA VAL A 22 -18.08 -3.41 -16.34
C VAL A 22 -17.15 -3.27 -17.56
N ILE A 23 -16.21 -4.19 -17.77
CA ILE A 23 -15.28 -4.17 -18.91
C ILE A 23 -16.04 -4.25 -20.25
N ALA A 24 -17.09 -5.09 -20.31
CA ALA A 24 -17.93 -5.23 -21.50
C ALA A 24 -18.89 -4.03 -21.73
N GLY A 25 -18.92 -3.05 -20.83
CA GLY A 25 -19.82 -1.90 -20.91
C GLY A 25 -21.30 -2.22 -20.62
N ILE A 26 -21.59 -3.41 -20.06
CA ILE A 26 -22.94 -3.85 -19.68
C ILE A 26 -23.35 -3.22 -18.34
N ALA A 27 -22.38 -2.99 -17.45
CA ALA A 27 -22.59 -2.41 -16.12
C ALA A 27 -21.77 -1.14 -15.91
N VAL A 28 -22.29 -0.24 -15.07
CA VAL A 28 -21.59 0.99 -14.67
C VAL A 28 -20.74 0.68 -13.42
N PRO A 29 -19.46 1.08 -13.39
CA PRO A 29 -18.62 0.89 -12.22
C PRO A 29 -19.17 1.66 -11.01
N PRO A 30 -19.03 1.12 -9.79
CA PRO A 30 -19.50 1.80 -8.59
C PRO A 30 -18.77 3.13 -8.37
N VAL A 31 -19.53 4.16 -8.00
CA VAL A 31 -18.97 5.48 -7.67
C VAL A 31 -18.23 5.39 -6.34
N ARG A 32 -16.94 5.72 -6.36
CA ARG A 32 -16.13 5.80 -5.14
C ARG A 32 -16.30 7.19 -4.53
N SER A 33 -16.89 7.26 -3.34
CA SER A 33 -16.75 8.45 -2.50
C SER A 33 -15.27 8.59 -2.12
N GLY A 34 -14.70 9.79 -2.30
CA GLY A 34 -13.31 10.04 -1.95
C GLY A 34 -13.05 9.68 -0.49
N PHE A 35 -12.01 8.89 -0.24
CA PHE A 35 -11.60 8.62 1.14
C PHE A 35 -10.93 9.87 1.71
N VAL A 36 -11.54 10.45 2.75
CA VAL A 36 -10.98 11.59 3.47
C VAL A 36 -10.35 11.06 4.75
N LEU A 37 -9.02 11.15 4.84
CA LEU A 37 -8.32 10.87 6.08
C LEU A 37 -8.78 11.84 7.17
N PRO A 38 -9.06 11.37 8.40
CA PRO A 38 -9.27 12.25 9.53
C PRO A 38 -8.09 13.21 9.67
N LYS A 39 -8.39 14.47 10.01
CA LYS A 39 -7.34 15.46 10.27
C LYS A 39 -6.46 14.95 11.40
N ALA A 40 -5.14 15.01 11.20
CA ALA A 40 -4.17 14.61 12.22
C ALA A 40 -4.44 15.37 13.54
N PRO A 41 -4.24 14.71 14.71
CA PRO A 41 -4.32 15.38 16.00
C PRO A 41 -3.41 16.61 16.02
N ARG A 42 -3.84 17.69 16.68
CA ARG A 42 -2.96 18.81 16.97
C ARG A 42 -1.99 18.38 18.05
N LEU A 43 -0.70 18.37 17.73
CA LEU A 43 0.35 18.22 18.72
C LEU A 43 0.42 19.49 19.58
N PRO A 44 0.76 19.38 20.89
CA PRO A 44 1.06 20.55 21.72
C PRO A 44 2.23 21.33 21.13
N ASN A 45 2.31 22.64 21.40
CA ASN A 45 3.49 23.40 21.02
C ASN A 45 4.69 22.89 21.80
N VAL A 46 5.87 22.92 21.20
CA VAL A 46 7.13 22.53 21.84
C VAL A 46 7.40 23.35 23.11
N THR A 47 6.89 24.59 23.16
CA THR A 47 6.97 25.47 24.35
C THR A 47 6.13 25.00 25.53
N ASP A 48 5.14 24.16 25.29
CA ASP A 48 4.24 23.61 26.31
C ASP A 48 4.75 22.27 26.85
N ILE A 49 5.87 21.77 26.32
CA ILE A 49 6.52 20.53 26.76
C ILE A 49 7.49 20.92 27.88
N GLU A 50 7.19 20.48 29.10
CA GLU A 50 8.12 20.60 30.22
C GLU A 50 9.23 19.55 30.08
N ASP A 51 10.49 19.99 30.00
CA ASP A 51 11.64 19.09 30.06
C ASP A 51 11.68 18.48 31.45
N SER A 52 11.38 17.18 31.52
CA SER A 52 11.56 16.42 32.75
C SER A 52 13.05 16.41 33.10
N THR A 53 13.39 16.88 34.30
CA THR A 53 14.78 16.85 34.78
C THR A 53 15.21 15.39 34.92
N SER A 54 16.04 14.93 33.98
CA SER A 54 16.68 13.62 34.04
C SER A 54 17.58 13.57 35.28
N SER A 55 17.23 12.75 36.27
CA SER A 55 18.11 12.48 37.40
C SER A 55 19.26 11.61 36.93
N SER A 56 20.34 12.25 36.51
CA SER A 56 21.60 11.59 36.17
C SER A 56 22.28 11.06 37.43
N ASP A 57 21.97 9.83 37.83
CA ASP A 57 22.95 9.03 38.59
C ASP A 57 24.01 8.55 37.59
N SER A 58 25.23 9.03 37.81
CA SER A 58 26.41 8.73 37.01
C SER A 58 26.70 7.23 36.96
N ASP A 59 26.74 6.65 35.77
CA ASP A 59 27.86 5.77 35.43
C ASP A 59 28.13 5.81 33.92
N ASN A 60 29.40 6.03 33.61
CA ASN A 60 29.87 6.56 32.35
C ASN A 60 30.40 5.41 31.50
N HIS A 61 29.54 4.72 30.74
CA HIS A 61 29.99 3.80 29.69
C HIS A 61 28.89 3.50 28.67
N VAL A 62 28.95 4.16 27.51
CA VAL A 62 28.23 3.69 26.31
C VAL A 62 29.27 3.52 25.21
N VAL A 63 29.38 2.29 24.74
CA VAL A 63 30.23 1.82 23.66
C VAL A 63 29.76 2.51 22.38
N ASP A 64 30.71 3.06 21.64
CA ASP A 64 30.53 3.52 20.27
C ASP A 64 30.27 2.30 19.38
N GLU A 65 28.99 1.93 19.23
CA GLU A 65 28.54 1.05 18.17
C GLU A 65 27.94 1.93 17.08
N GLU A 66 28.80 2.33 16.14
CA GLU A 66 28.47 2.76 14.79
C GLU A 66 27.57 1.68 14.15
N ALA A 67 26.29 1.71 14.51
CA ALA A 67 25.27 0.84 13.95
C ALA A 67 24.99 1.32 12.54
N ASP A 68 25.58 0.59 11.58
CA ASP A 68 25.30 0.57 10.15
C ASP A 68 23.92 1.12 9.81
N SER A 69 23.88 2.41 9.49
CA SER A 69 22.74 3.02 8.82
C SER A 69 22.81 2.65 7.35
N GLU A 70 22.47 1.40 7.04
CA GLU A 70 22.27 0.95 5.65
C GLU A 70 21.20 1.84 5.02
N ARG A 71 21.66 2.86 4.27
CA ARG A 71 20.82 3.74 3.48
C ARG A 71 20.08 2.88 2.47
N TYR A 72 18.78 2.70 2.69
CA TYR A 72 17.87 2.21 1.66
C TYR A 72 17.91 3.19 0.47
N SER A 73 18.77 2.92 -0.51
CA SER A 73 18.81 3.66 -1.76
C SER A 73 17.68 3.12 -2.63
N THR A 74 16.52 3.77 -2.54
CA THR A 74 15.46 3.59 -3.54
C THR A 74 15.83 4.46 -4.74
N ASP A 75 16.74 3.98 -5.58
CA ASP A 75 16.90 4.48 -6.94
C ASP A 75 15.77 3.88 -7.77
N MET A 76 14.60 4.53 -7.72
CA MET A 76 13.61 4.39 -8.78
C MET A 76 13.81 5.60 -9.68
N SER A 77 14.75 5.49 -10.61
CA SER A 77 14.88 6.42 -11.72
C SER A 77 13.54 6.47 -12.46
N PRO A 78 12.81 7.61 -12.47
CA PRO A 78 11.73 7.77 -13.42
C PRO A 78 12.40 8.01 -14.76
N THR A 79 12.36 7.03 -15.66
CA THR A 79 12.57 7.31 -17.08
C THR A 79 11.36 8.10 -17.55
N SER A 80 11.33 9.39 -17.23
CA SER A 80 10.47 10.36 -17.89
C SER A 80 11.10 10.63 -19.25
N GLU A 81 10.92 9.71 -20.20
CA GLU A 81 11.09 10.05 -21.60
C GLU A 81 9.82 10.81 -22.03
N GLU A 82 10.05 12.08 -22.30
CA GLU A 82 9.11 13.07 -22.77
C GLU A 82 8.47 12.63 -24.10
N ASN A 83 7.15 12.56 -24.09
CA ASN A 83 6.21 12.69 -25.21
C ASN A 83 6.78 12.52 -26.63
N ASN A 84 6.51 11.40 -27.28
CA ASN A 84 5.96 11.45 -28.63
C ASN A 84 5.23 10.16 -29.03
N ASP A 85 4.02 10.39 -29.51
CA ASP A 85 3.34 9.66 -30.58
C ASP A 85 2.80 8.24 -30.31
N GLU A 86 1.46 8.20 -30.33
CA GLU A 86 0.62 7.18 -30.98
C GLU A 86 0.50 5.80 -30.29
N ASP A 87 -0.67 5.57 -29.69
CA ASP A 87 -1.24 4.25 -29.38
C ASP A 87 -0.38 3.27 -28.57
N ALA A 88 0.06 3.67 -27.38
CA ALA A 88 0.46 2.72 -26.35
C ALA A 88 -0.78 1.99 -25.82
N ILE A 89 -1.19 0.92 -26.52
CA ILE A 89 -2.16 -0.05 -26.02
C ILE A 89 -1.51 -0.73 -24.82
N TYR A 90 -1.83 -0.24 -23.62
CA TYR A 90 -1.54 -0.95 -22.38
C TYR A 90 -2.34 -2.25 -22.39
N GLU A 91 -1.72 -3.33 -22.86
CA GLU A 91 -2.27 -4.67 -22.71
C GLU A 91 -2.24 -5.01 -21.21
N GLN A 92 -3.41 -4.89 -20.57
CA GLN A 92 -3.58 -5.32 -19.20
C GLN A 92 -3.49 -6.86 -19.17
N ASP A 93 -2.32 -7.36 -18.76
CA ASP A 93 -2.10 -8.77 -18.53
C ASP A 93 -3.08 -9.27 -17.45
N ASN A 94 -4.11 -9.98 -17.89
CA ASN A 94 -5.16 -10.54 -17.05
C ASN A 94 -4.95 -12.05 -16.82
N SER A 95 -3.76 -12.55 -17.13
CA SER A 95 -3.41 -13.95 -16.96
C SER A 95 -3.21 -14.23 -15.46
N PHE A 96 -4.20 -14.85 -14.82
CA PHE A 96 -3.95 -15.55 -13.57
C PHE A 96 -3.79 -17.03 -13.91
N GLU A 97 -2.57 -17.54 -13.79
CA GLU A 97 -2.25 -18.96 -13.98
C GLU A 97 -2.90 -19.75 -12.83
N TYR A 98 -4.06 -20.34 -13.10
CA TYR A 98 -4.69 -21.32 -12.22
C TYR A 98 -4.23 -22.72 -12.64
N GLU A 99 -3.16 -23.22 -12.03
CA GLU A 99 -2.81 -24.64 -12.09
C GLU A 99 -3.83 -25.41 -11.24
N GLY A 100 -4.90 -25.88 -11.88
CA GLY A 100 -5.90 -26.74 -11.25
C GLY A 100 -5.30 -28.12 -10.94
N ASP A 101 -5.61 -28.65 -9.75
CA ASP A 101 -5.25 -30.02 -9.37
C ASP A 101 -5.83 -31.02 -10.38
N VAL A 102 -4.93 -31.73 -11.05
CA VAL A 102 -5.24 -32.90 -11.88
C VAL A 102 -5.63 -34.04 -10.95
N TRP A 103 -6.84 -34.56 -11.17
CA TRP A 103 -7.51 -35.66 -10.47
C TRP A 103 -6.61 -36.82 -10.02
#